data_AF-A0A6I7QMP6-F1
#
_entry.id   AF-A0A6I7QMP6-F1
#
_cell.length_a   1.000
_cell.length_b   1.000
_cell.length_c   1.000
_cell.angle_alpha   90.00
_cell.angle_beta   90.00
_cell.angle_gamma   90.00
#
_symmetry.space_group_name_H-M   'P 1'
#
loop_
_entity.id
_entity.type
_entity.pdbx_description
1 polymer ?
#
loop_
_entity_poly.entity_id
_entity_poly.type
_entity_poly.pdbx_seq_one_letter_code
_entity_poly.pdbx_strand_id
1 'polypeptide(L)'
;MMVIAFTRRATFAAAVRFVRSVATCFFLPQYETVLRPALRPLVCVDDPLDRRIPFRPEYVQTYLGFVHLWIKSCHFLFRTFGAASLPAIRDFVEGITSLYHSASRVYDKCQSTTTRPPCSGNLQLRFIRTVDPHVHCVPSLHVMIVVYTWLRMEAIIENLRMHAAPSLSRRDFSAEVEYLRREALAITESVLYIKQHSVNCVPAALFALHDLLEGFTVEAGDRFVDGLFESDFPDGESRGEIRTHMKRLHRHFLAEKAAGRVSREVILHFLRSRGVLLSPARPDGLDRPEPSRLPVT
;
A
#
# COMPACT_ATOMS: atom_id res chain seq x y z
N MET A 1 14.00 -3.86 -18.23
CA MET A 1 13.35 -2.66 -17.64
C MET A 1 13.90 -2.25 -16.27
N MET A 2 14.39 -3.16 -15.42
CA MET A 2 15.14 -2.86 -14.17
C MET A 2 16.48 -2.12 -14.38
N VAL A 3 16.78 -1.74 -15.62
CA VAL A 3 18.13 -1.41 -16.09
C VAL A 3 18.49 0.01 -15.69
N ILE A 4 17.63 1.01 -15.82
CA ILE A 4 18.08 2.41 -15.66
C ILE A 4 18.47 2.70 -14.21
N ALA A 5 17.65 2.31 -13.24
CA ALA A 5 17.93 2.52 -11.82
C ALA A 5 19.25 1.85 -11.38
N PHE A 6 19.54 0.64 -11.88
CA PHE A 6 20.71 -0.15 -11.48
C PHE A 6 21.93 -0.04 -12.41
N THR A 7 21.81 0.52 -13.62
CA THR A 7 22.94 0.63 -14.56
C THR A 7 23.50 2.03 -14.71
N ARG A 8 22.79 3.05 -14.20
CA ARG A 8 23.29 4.42 -14.20
C ARG A 8 23.88 4.75 -12.84
N ARG A 9 25.11 5.27 -12.84
CA ARG A 9 25.84 5.68 -11.62
C ARG A 9 25.00 6.64 -10.76
N ALA A 10 24.24 7.54 -11.38
CA ALA A 10 23.41 8.53 -10.70
C ALA A 10 22.27 7.94 -9.86
N THR A 11 21.75 6.76 -10.24
CA THR A 11 20.59 6.13 -9.58
C THR A 11 20.97 4.86 -8.81
N PHE A 12 22.15 4.28 -9.07
CA PHE A 12 22.57 3.00 -8.50
C PHE A 12 22.56 2.99 -6.97
N ALA A 13 23.11 4.02 -6.31
CA ALA A 13 23.15 4.07 -4.86
C ALA A 13 21.74 4.11 -4.24
N ALA A 14 20.80 4.83 -4.86
CA ALA A 14 19.40 4.87 -4.44
C ALA A 14 18.73 3.50 -4.63
N ALA A 15 19.01 2.82 -5.75
CA ALA A 15 18.49 1.47 -6.01
C ALA A 15 19.01 0.43 -5.00
N VAL A 16 20.30 0.50 -4.63
CA VAL A 16 20.90 -0.37 -3.60
C VAL A 16 20.29 -0.09 -2.22
N ARG A 17 20.12 1.19 -1.85
CA ARG A 17 19.43 1.56 -0.60
C ARG A 17 18.01 1.05 -0.57
N PHE A 18 17.26 1.23 -1.66
CA PHE A 18 15.92 0.69 -1.81
C PHE A 18 15.88 -0.82 -1.56
N VAL A 19 16.70 -1.61 -2.26
CA VAL A 19 16.75 -3.08 -2.10
C VAL A 19 17.09 -3.46 -0.65
N ARG A 20 18.07 -2.78 -0.04
CA ARG A 20 18.42 -2.99 1.35
C ARG A 20 17.23 -2.71 2.26
N SER A 21 16.52 -1.60 2.09
CA SER A 21 15.35 -1.24 2.89
C SER A 21 14.19 -2.23 2.67
N VAL A 22 13.95 -2.71 1.45
CA VAL A 22 12.97 -3.79 1.22
C VAL A 22 13.33 -5.03 2.03
N ALA A 23 14.59 -5.45 2.02
CA ALA A 23 15.05 -6.60 2.79
C ALA A 23 14.92 -6.36 4.31
N THR A 24 15.44 -5.25 4.83
CA THR A 24 15.56 -5.02 6.28
C THR A 24 14.33 -4.45 6.95
N CYS A 25 13.48 -3.72 6.21
CA CYS A 25 12.30 -3.04 6.76
C CYS A 25 11.00 -3.78 6.46
N PHE A 26 10.99 -4.67 5.47
CA PHE A 26 9.80 -5.44 5.08
C PHE A 26 10.02 -6.93 5.27
N PHE A 27 10.88 -7.59 4.49
CA PHE A 27 10.96 -9.05 4.53
C PHE A 27 11.50 -9.61 5.85
N LEU A 28 12.68 -9.20 6.30
CA LEU A 28 13.31 -9.76 7.51
C LEU A 28 12.39 -9.67 8.75
N PRO A 29 11.79 -8.51 9.08
CA PRO A 29 10.91 -8.42 10.25
C PRO A 29 9.66 -9.30 10.17
N GLN A 30 9.16 -9.61 8.97
CA GLN A 30 8.04 -10.54 8.80
C GLN A 30 8.45 -11.97 9.18
N TYR A 31 9.55 -12.46 8.62
CA TYR A 31 10.05 -13.80 8.92
C TYR A 31 10.50 -13.95 10.37
N GLU A 32 11.08 -12.91 10.96
CA GLU A 32 11.43 -12.91 12.39
C GLU A 32 10.22 -13.15 13.28
N THR A 33 9.08 -12.52 13.02
CA THR A 33 7.86 -12.71 13.81
C THR A 33 7.25 -14.09 13.59
N VAL A 34 7.28 -14.61 12.37
CA VAL A 34 6.82 -16.00 12.13
C VAL A 34 7.68 -17.01 12.89
N LEU A 35 9.00 -16.81 12.92
CA LEU A 35 9.93 -17.69 13.64
C LEU A 35 9.90 -17.46 15.16
N ARG A 36 9.60 -16.23 15.60
CA ARG A 36 9.56 -15.82 17.01
C ARG A 36 8.30 -14.96 17.28
N PRO A 37 7.11 -15.57 17.42
CA PRO A 37 5.85 -14.83 17.57
C PRO A 37 5.78 -13.87 18.76
N ALA A 38 6.53 -14.16 19.83
CA ALA A 38 6.60 -13.29 21.00
C ALA A 38 7.39 -11.99 20.78
N LEU A 39 8.10 -11.84 19.65
CA LEU A 39 8.95 -10.68 19.37
C LEU A 39 8.16 -9.39 19.17
N ARG A 40 6.98 -9.50 18.55
CA ARG A 40 6.12 -8.35 18.22
C ARG A 40 4.65 -8.76 18.34
N PRO A 41 3.78 -7.91 18.91
CA PRO A 41 2.35 -8.19 18.91
C PRO A 41 1.84 -8.25 17.47
N LEU A 42 0.97 -9.22 17.20
CA LEU A 42 0.28 -9.38 15.92
C LEU A 42 -1.22 -9.14 16.13
N VAL A 43 -1.85 -8.33 15.27
CA VAL A 43 -3.29 -8.05 15.36
C VAL A 43 -4.00 -8.40 14.05
N CYS A 44 -5.23 -8.89 14.15
CA CYS A 44 -6.11 -8.99 12.99
C CYS A 44 -6.81 -7.65 12.77
N VAL A 45 -6.72 -7.09 11.56
CA VAL A 45 -7.29 -5.78 11.24
C VAL A 45 -8.54 -5.87 10.38
N ASP A 46 -9.14 -7.05 10.25
CA ASP A 46 -10.39 -7.24 9.54
C ASP A 46 -11.51 -6.33 10.09
N ASP A 47 -12.31 -5.79 9.18
CA ASP A 47 -13.57 -5.09 9.44
C ASP A 47 -14.74 -5.96 8.93
N PRO A 48 -15.94 -5.89 9.52
CA PRO A 48 -17.12 -6.55 8.96
C PRO A 48 -17.35 -6.22 7.47
N LEU A 49 -17.00 -5.01 7.02
CA LEU A 49 -17.10 -4.60 5.62
C LEU A 49 -16.17 -5.38 4.69
N ASP A 50 -15.08 -5.98 5.19
CA ASP A 50 -14.21 -6.85 4.39
C ASP A 50 -14.98 -8.05 3.83
N ARG A 51 -16.05 -8.51 4.50
CA ARG A 51 -16.89 -9.62 4.01
C ARG A 51 -17.76 -9.21 2.82
N ARG A 52 -18.05 -7.91 2.66
CA ARG A 52 -18.85 -7.39 1.55
C ARG A 52 -18.04 -7.28 0.25
N ILE A 53 -16.71 -7.27 0.35
CA ILE A 53 -15.83 -7.32 -0.83
C ILE A 53 -15.68 -8.79 -1.25
N PRO A 54 -16.04 -9.18 -2.49
CA PRO A 54 -15.88 -10.56 -2.93
C PRO A 54 -14.40 -10.96 -3.00
N PHE A 55 -14.08 -12.22 -2.71
CA PHE A 55 -12.75 -12.77 -2.99
C PHE A 55 -12.64 -13.07 -4.49
N ARG A 56 -11.72 -12.40 -5.19
CA ARG A 56 -11.51 -12.53 -6.64
C ARG A 56 -10.06 -12.85 -6.97
N PRO A 57 -9.65 -14.14 -6.93
CA PRO A 57 -8.27 -14.54 -7.12
C PRO A 57 -7.68 -14.20 -8.49
N GLU A 58 -8.52 -13.96 -9.50
CA GLU A 58 -8.13 -13.53 -10.85
C GLU A 58 -7.42 -12.17 -10.88
N TYR A 59 -7.60 -11.32 -9.86
CA TYR A 59 -6.93 -10.01 -9.75
C TYR A 59 -5.47 -10.10 -9.28
N VAL A 60 -4.92 -11.31 -9.07
CA VAL A 60 -3.53 -11.50 -8.60
C VAL A 60 -2.49 -10.85 -9.53
N GLN A 61 -2.75 -10.83 -10.84
CA GLN A 61 -1.85 -10.20 -11.81
C GLN A 61 -1.83 -8.68 -11.67
N THR A 62 -3.01 -8.07 -11.54
CA THR A 62 -3.14 -6.63 -11.24
C THR A 62 -2.42 -6.30 -9.95
N TYR A 63 -2.62 -7.11 -8.90
CA TYR A 63 -1.92 -6.97 -7.62
C TYR A 63 -0.40 -6.95 -7.78
N LEU A 64 0.18 -7.92 -8.50
CA LEU A 64 1.63 -7.99 -8.74
C LEU A 64 2.15 -6.87 -9.67
N GLY A 65 1.25 -6.13 -10.32
CA GLY A 65 1.55 -5.00 -11.19
C GLY A 65 2.19 -3.81 -10.49
N PHE A 66 2.07 -3.68 -9.16
CA PHE A 66 2.55 -2.49 -8.43
C PHE A 66 4.05 -2.21 -8.60
N VAL A 67 4.89 -3.25 -8.63
CA VAL A 67 6.34 -3.08 -8.86
C VAL A 67 6.60 -2.65 -10.31
N HIS A 68 5.86 -3.24 -11.25
CA HIS A 68 5.99 -2.88 -12.66
C HIS A 68 5.56 -1.44 -12.92
N LEU A 69 4.53 -0.94 -12.23
CA LEU A 69 4.03 0.42 -12.39
C LEU A 69 5.15 1.45 -12.20
N TRP A 70 5.79 1.47 -11.03
CA TRP A 70 6.80 2.48 -10.74
C TRP A 70 8.09 2.30 -11.57
N ILE A 71 8.50 1.06 -11.88
CA ILE A 71 9.64 0.80 -12.76
C ILE A 71 9.37 1.31 -14.18
N LYS A 72 8.17 1.06 -14.72
CA LYS A 72 7.74 1.56 -16.02
C LYS A 72 7.70 3.08 -16.04
N SER A 73 7.24 3.72 -14.97
CA SER A 73 7.24 5.18 -14.84
C SER A 73 8.66 5.76 -14.87
N CYS A 74 9.62 5.19 -14.15
CA CYS A 74 11.03 5.61 -14.25
C CYS A 74 11.60 5.45 -15.66
N HIS A 75 11.27 4.34 -16.33
CA HIS A 75 11.69 4.12 -17.70
C HIS A 75 11.06 5.12 -18.67
N PHE A 76 9.77 5.42 -18.50
CA PHE A 76 9.05 6.43 -19.26
C PHE A 76 9.73 7.80 -19.13
N LEU A 77 10.02 8.25 -17.90
CA LEU A 77 10.70 9.52 -17.65
C LEU A 77 12.03 9.60 -18.40
N PHE A 78 12.87 8.57 -18.28
CA PHE A 78 14.16 8.54 -18.95
C PHE A 78 14.03 8.51 -20.47
N ARG A 79 13.07 7.76 -21.02
CA ARG A 79 12.84 7.70 -22.46
C ARG A 79 12.35 9.04 -23.02
N THR A 80 11.54 9.77 -22.26
CA THR A 80 10.91 11.02 -22.69
C THR A 80 11.82 12.24 -22.48
N PHE A 81 12.49 12.33 -21.32
CA PHE A 81 13.27 13.50 -20.91
C PHE A 81 14.79 13.25 -20.87
N GLY A 82 15.23 12.02 -21.16
CA GLY A 82 16.65 11.67 -21.24
C GLY A 82 17.38 11.75 -19.90
N ALA A 83 18.65 12.14 -19.95
CA ALA A 83 19.50 12.25 -18.75
C ALA A 83 19.01 13.32 -17.76
N ALA A 84 18.24 14.31 -18.22
CA ALA A 84 17.69 15.37 -17.36
C ALA A 84 16.72 14.82 -16.30
N SER A 85 16.09 13.66 -16.52
CA SER A 85 15.20 13.06 -15.52
C SER A 85 15.93 12.23 -14.46
N LEU A 86 17.25 11.99 -14.58
CA LEU A 86 17.96 11.11 -13.65
C LEU A 86 17.92 11.59 -12.19
N PRO A 87 18.06 12.89 -11.87
CA PRO A 87 17.89 13.37 -10.50
C PRO A 87 16.47 13.09 -9.97
N ALA A 88 15.44 13.37 -10.76
CA ALA A 88 14.05 13.12 -10.38
C ALA A 88 13.77 11.61 -10.17
N ILE A 89 14.32 10.73 -11.02
CA ILE A 89 14.22 9.27 -10.85
C ILE A 89 14.91 8.82 -9.56
N ARG A 90 16.10 9.36 -9.27
CA ARG A 90 16.82 9.06 -8.01
C ARG A 90 15.96 9.46 -6.81
N ASP A 91 15.47 10.69 -6.78
CA ASP A 91 14.71 11.23 -5.66
C ASP A 91 13.36 10.49 -5.49
N PHE A 92 12.74 10.06 -6.59
CA PHE A 92 11.57 9.19 -6.57
C PHE A 92 11.85 7.83 -5.91
N VAL A 93 12.98 7.17 -6.24
CA VAL A 93 13.38 5.88 -5.63
C VAL A 93 13.72 6.06 -4.14
N GLU A 94 14.34 7.16 -3.76
CA GLU A 94 14.55 7.51 -2.34
C GLU A 94 13.22 7.76 -1.61
N GLY A 95 12.25 8.35 -2.29
CA GLY A 95 10.90 8.50 -1.75
C GLY A 95 10.23 7.14 -1.51
N ILE A 96 10.30 6.20 -2.46
CA ILE A 96 9.84 4.82 -2.24
C ILE A 96 10.56 4.20 -1.03
N THR A 97 11.88 4.37 -0.93
CA THR A 97 12.67 3.90 0.23
C THR A 97 12.14 4.49 1.54
N SER A 98 11.74 5.76 1.54
CA SER A 98 11.14 6.43 2.69
C SER A 98 9.77 5.87 3.07
N LEU A 99 8.97 5.40 2.09
CA LEU A 99 7.72 4.69 2.37
C LEU A 99 7.97 3.41 3.18
N TYR A 100 8.98 2.62 2.80
CA TYR A 100 9.36 1.39 3.52
C TYR A 100 9.78 1.71 4.96
N HIS A 101 10.60 2.73 5.17
CA HIS A 101 11.01 3.14 6.52
C HIS A 101 9.85 3.70 7.35
N SER A 102 8.94 4.45 6.74
CA SER A 102 7.77 4.98 7.45
C SER A 102 6.86 3.85 7.94
N ALA A 103 6.57 2.89 7.05
CA ALA A 103 5.75 1.73 7.39
C ALA A 103 6.43 0.83 8.44
N SER A 104 7.75 0.60 8.32
CA SER A 104 8.48 -0.25 9.28
C SER A 104 8.48 0.29 10.70
N ARG A 105 8.45 1.63 10.87
CA ARG A 105 8.31 2.23 12.21
C ARG A 105 7.04 1.78 12.93
N VAL A 106 5.98 1.43 12.20
CA VAL A 106 4.78 0.80 12.76
C VAL A 106 5.01 -0.70 12.96
N TYR A 107 5.46 -1.40 11.90
CA TYR A 107 5.64 -2.85 11.91
C TYR A 107 6.60 -3.35 12.99
N ASP A 108 7.63 -2.57 13.33
CA ASP A 108 8.61 -2.90 14.36
C ASP A 108 8.01 -2.91 15.77
N LYS A 109 6.87 -2.23 15.97
CA LYS A 109 6.17 -2.11 17.24
C LYS A 109 4.92 -2.96 17.32
N CYS A 110 4.18 -3.09 16.21
CA CYS A 110 3.00 -3.93 16.11
C CYS A 110 2.81 -4.35 14.65
N GLN A 111 2.65 -5.65 14.45
CA GLN A 111 2.38 -6.26 13.15
C GLN A 111 0.89 -6.53 12.99
N SER A 112 0.44 -6.62 11.75
CA SER A 112 -0.98 -6.77 11.42
C SER A 112 -1.22 -7.72 10.26
N THR A 113 -2.28 -8.50 10.36
CA THR A 113 -2.70 -9.50 9.36
C THR A 113 -4.20 -9.40 9.08
N THR A 114 -4.68 -10.12 8.07
CA THR A 114 -6.11 -10.22 7.71
C THR A 114 -6.50 -11.67 7.44
N THR A 115 -7.80 -11.98 7.52
CA THR A 115 -8.26 -13.34 7.21
C THR A 115 -8.20 -13.57 5.69
N ARG A 116 -7.39 -14.53 5.25
CA ARG A 116 -7.29 -14.98 3.86
C ARG A 116 -8.20 -16.21 3.62
N PRO A 117 -9.08 -16.20 2.60
CA PRO A 117 -9.85 -17.39 2.20
C PRO A 117 -8.92 -18.52 1.72
N PRO A 118 -9.31 -19.81 1.77
CA PRO A 118 -8.52 -20.91 1.23
C PRO A 118 -8.14 -20.70 -0.25
N CYS A 119 -6.90 -21.04 -0.62
CA CYS A 119 -6.39 -20.90 -1.99
C CYS A 119 -6.64 -22.18 -2.81
N SER A 120 -7.84 -22.38 -3.33
CA SER A 120 -8.08 -23.42 -4.33
C SER A 120 -7.74 -22.90 -5.74
N GLY A 121 -6.86 -23.60 -6.46
CA GLY A 121 -6.70 -23.47 -7.92
C GLY A 121 -5.74 -22.41 -8.49
N ASN A 122 -5.28 -21.40 -7.73
CA ASN A 122 -4.39 -20.35 -8.27
C ASN A 122 -2.93 -20.50 -7.80
N LEU A 123 -2.03 -20.94 -8.69
CA LEU A 123 -0.61 -21.18 -8.40
C LEU A 123 0.13 -19.91 -7.97
N GLN A 124 -0.19 -18.75 -8.54
CA GLN A 124 0.47 -17.49 -8.23
C GLN A 124 0.11 -17.01 -6.83
N LEU A 125 -1.17 -17.15 -6.43
CA LEU A 125 -1.58 -16.87 -5.06
C LEU A 125 -0.95 -17.83 -4.06
N ARG A 126 -0.81 -19.11 -4.42
CA ARG A 126 -0.07 -20.06 -3.58
C ARG A 126 1.38 -19.61 -3.38
N PHE A 127 2.06 -19.22 -4.46
CA PHE A 127 3.42 -18.70 -4.38
C PHE A 127 3.51 -17.46 -3.49
N ILE A 128 2.64 -16.46 -3.69
CA ILE A 128 2.60 -15.26 -2.86
C ILE A 128 2.45 -15.63 -1.38
N ARG A 129 1.51 -16.52 -1.04
CA ARG A 129 1.30 -16.94 0.35
C ARG A 129 2.47 -17.70 0.96
N THR A 130 3.31 -18.33 0.15
CA THR A 130 4.54 -18.98 0.61
C THR A 130 5.65 -17.97 0.88
N VAL A 131 5.78 -16.91 0.06
CA VAL A 131 6.89 -15.95 0.16
C VAL A 131 6.56 -14.69 0.97
N ASP A 132 5.27 -14.44 1.22
CA ASP A 132 4.78 -13.33 2.02
C ASP A 132 4.10 -13.86 3.29
N PRO A 133 4.79 -13.80 4.45
CA PRO A 133 4.25 -14.13 5.76
C PRO A 133 2.97 -13.37 6.15
N HIS A 134 2.69 -12.23 5.50
CA HIS A 134 1.44 -11.49 5.66
C HIS A 134 1.19 -10.91 7.04
N VAL A 135 2.23 -10.32 7.61
CA VAL A 135 2.16 -9.68 8.94
C VAL A 135 2.39 -8.17 8.87
N HIS A 136 2.51 -7.60 7.66
CA HIS A 136 2.71 -6.16 7.41
C HIS A 136 1.50 -5.52 6.69
N CYS A 137 0.29 -5.71 7.23
CA CYS A 137 -0.93 -5.19 6.57
C CYS A 137 -1.15 -3.67 6.73
N VAL A 138 -0.86 -3.10 7.89
CA VAL A 138 -1.19 -1.71 8.26
C VAL A 138 0.06 -0.93 8.67
N PRO A 139 0.38 0.20 8.01
CA PRO A 139 -0.28 0.71 6.80
C PRO A 139 -0.04 -0.20 5.58
N SER A 140 -0.88 -0.14 4.55
CA SER A 140 -0.63 -0.92 3.32
C SER A 140 0.48 -0.27 2.49
N LEU A 141 1.64 -0.94 2.42
CA LEU A 141 2.76 -0.45 1.61
C LEU A 141 2.45 -0.45 0.11
N HIS A 142 1.66 -1.41 -0.38
CA HIS A 142 1.20 -1.45 -1.77
C HIS A 142 0.42 -0.19 -2.13
N VAL A 143 -0.56 0.19 -1.30
CA VAL A 143 -1.37 1.40 -1.50
C VAL A 143 -0.51 2.65 -1.41
N MET A 144 0.40 2.73 -0.42
CA MET A 144 1.34 3.85 -0.32
C MET A 144 2.17 4.01 -1.60
N ILE A 145 2.73 2.92 -2.13
CA ILE A 145 3.59 2.95 -3.32
C ILE A 145 2.82 3.41 -4.55
N VAL A 146 1.62 2.89 -4.81
CA VAL A 146 0.89 3.23 -6.04
C VAL A 146 0.34 4.65 -6.02
N VAL A 147 -0.16 5.12 -4.88
CA VAL A 147 -0.63 6.50 -4.71
C VAL A 147 0.55 7.47 -4.78
N TYR A 148 1.66 7.16 -4.10
CA TYR A 148 2.91 7.91 -4.23
C TYR A 148 3.40 7.97 -5.67
N THR A 149 3.36 6.83 -6.38
CA THR A 149 3.79 6.74 -7.79
C THR A 149 2.97 7.66 -8.68
N TRP A 150 1.64 7.61 -8.57
CA TRP A 150 0.78 8.48 -9.37
C TRP A 150 1.06 9.96 -9.10
N LEU A 151 0.95 10.41 -7.85
CA LEU A 151 1.05 11.84 -7.51
C LEU A 151 2.46 12.40 -7.76
N ARG A 152 3.51 11.63 -7.46
CA ARG A 152 4.88 12.10 -7.68
C ARG A 152 5.27 12.12 -9.13
N MET A 153 4.77 11.19 -9.94
CA MET A 153 5.05 11.21 -11.37
C MET A 153 4.37 12.39 -12.05
N GLU A 154 3.14 12.73 -11.66
CA GLU A 154 2.47 13.95 -12.12
C GLU A 154 3.32 15.20 -11.83
N ALA A 155 3.76 15.37 -10.58
CA ALA A 155 4.60 16.49 -10.19
C ALA A 155 5.97 16.51 -10.91
N ILE A 156 6.61 15.34 -11.10
CA ILE A 156 7.89 15.23 -11.80
C ILE A 156 7.72 15.56 -13.29
N ILE A 157 6.67 15.05 -13.94
CA ILE A 157 6.38 15.33 -15.35
C ILE A 157 6.18 16.82 -15.54
N GLU A 158 5.38 17.48 -14.68
CA GLU A 158 5.15 18.91 -14.78
C GLU A 158 6.45 19.71 -14.60
N ASN A 159 7.25 19.37 -13.59
CA ASN A 159 8.52 20.04 -13.34
C ASN A 159 9.51 19.88 -14.51
N LEU A 160 9.67 18.67 -15.04
CA LEU A 160 10.55 18.42 -16.18
C LEU A 160 10.06 19.12 -17.44
N ARG A 161 8.74 19.15 -17.66
CA ARG A 161 8.10 19.82 -18.81
C ARG A 161 8.39 21.32 -18.83
N MET A 162 8.31 21.99 -17.68
CA MET A 162 8.60 23.43 -17.56
C MET A 162 10.02 23.81 -17.95
N HIS A 163 10.97 22.89 -17.83
CA HIS A 163 12.39 23.11 -18.12
C HIS A 163 12.86 22.41 -19.42
N ALA A 164 11.94 21.80 -20.17
CA ALA A 164 12.25 21.05 -21.38
C ALA A 164 12.24 21.94 -22.64
N ALA A 165 12.75 21.37 -23.75
CA ALA A 165 12.67 22.01 -25.07
C ALA A 165 11.21 22.30 -25.48
N PRO A 166 10.95 23.30 -26.35
CA PRO A 166 9.60 23.74 -26.71
C PRO A 166 8.64 22.64 -27.18
N SER A 167 9.15 21.60 -27.84
CA SER A 167 8.35 20.45 -28.29
C SER A 167 7.82 19.59 -27.14
N LEU A 168 8.61 19.42 -26.08
CA LEU A 168 8.21 18.69 -24.89
C LEU A 168 7.41 19.57 -23.92
N SER A 169 7.72 20.87 -23.82
CA SER A 169 7.02 21.78 -22.92
C SER A 169 5.53 21.95 -23.28
N ARG A 170 5.20 21.84 -24.58
CA ARG A 170 3.81 21.91 -25.09
C ARG A 170 3.10 20.56 -25.17
N ARG A 171 3.79 19.45 -24.89
CA ARG A 171 3.18 18.12 -24.94
C ARG A 171 2.17 17.98 -23.79
N ASP A 172 1.00 17.45 -24.12
CA ASP A 172 0.03 17.01 -23.14
C ASP A 172 0.42 15.62 -22.61
N PHE A 173 0.44 15.48 -21.29
CA PHE A 173 0.73 14.24 -20.56
C PHE A 173 -0.46 13.76 -19.72
N SER A 174 -1.64 14.36 -19.92
CA SER A 174 -2.87 14.03 -19.20
C SER A 174 -3.21 12.54 -19.28
N ALA A 175 -3.02 11.91 -20.44
CA ALA A 175 -3.27 10.49 -20.65
C ALA A 175 -2.34 9.60 -19.82
N GLU A 176 -1.06 9.95 -19.71
CA GLU A 176 -0.09 9.21 -18.90
C GLU A 176 -0.38 9.36 -17.39
N VAL A 177 -0.76 10.57 -16.96
CA VAL A 177 -1.16 10.81 -15.56
C VAL A 177 -2.44 10.04 -15.21
N GLU A 178 -3.43 10.07 -16.09
CA GLU A 178 -4.68 9.34 -15.92
C GLU A 178 -4.44 7.81 -15.92
N TYR A 179 -3.52 7.32 -16.75
CA TYR A 179 -3.10 5.92 -16.69
C TYR A 179 -2.56 5.55 -15.30
N LEU A 180 -1.67 6.36 -14.72
CA LEU A 180 -1.14 6.10 -13.37
C LEU A 180 -2.23 6.13 -12.30
N ARG A 181 -3.20 7.05 -12.40
CA ARG A 181 -4.35 7.11 -11.49
C ARG A 181 -5.17 5.82 -11.54
N ARG A 182 -5.54 5.38 -12.75
CA ARG A 182 -6.34 4.16 -12.94
C ARG A 182 -5.62 2.92 -12.43
N GLU A 183 -4.31 2.81 -12.70
CA GLU A 183 -3.51 1.69 -12.19
C GLU A 183 -3.43 1.71 -10.65
N ALA A 184 -3.28 2.89 -10.04
CA ALA A 184 -3.25 3.01 -8.58
C ALA A 184 -4.58 2.55 -7.93
N LEU A 185 -5.72 2.90 -8.54
CA LEU A 185 -7.03 2.42 -8.12
C LEU A 185 -7.17 0.91 -8.33
N ALA A 186 -6.88 0.41 -9.53
CA ALA A 186 -7.00 -1.01 -9.87
C ALA A 186 -6.13 -1.91 -8.97
N ILE A 187 -4.90 -1.48 -8.67
CA ILE A 187 -4.01 -2.21 -7.75
C ILE A 187 -4.57 -2.16 -6.32
N THR A 188 -5.06 -1.00 -5.88
CA THR A 188 -5.66 -0.87 -4.53
C THR A 188 -6.92 -1.69 -4.37
N GLU A 189 -7.76 -1.79 -5.39
CA GLU A 189 -8.90 -2.71 -5.37
C GLU A 189 -8.45 -4.16 -5.38
N SER A 190 -7.46 -4.49 -6.20
CA SER A 190 -6.94 -5.86 -6.29
C SER A 190 -6.45 -6.38 -4.94
N VAL A 191 -5.75 -5.57 -4.13
CA VAL A 191 -5.29 -6.00 -2.80
C VAL A 191 -6.44 -6.36 -1.86
N LEU A 192 -7.60 -5.71 -2.02
CA LEU A 192 -8.81 -6.00 -1.25
C LEU A 192 -9.55 -7.23 -1.81
N TYR A 193 -9.64 -7.34 -3.13
CA TYR A 193 -10.23 -8.49 -3.82
C TYR A 193 -9.50 -9.79 -3.54
N ILE A 194 -8.16 -9.78 -3.47
CA ILE A 194 -7.39 -11.00 -3.15
C ILE A 194 -7.16 -11.19 -1.64
N LYS A 195 -7.81 -10.37 -0.79
CA LYS A 195 -7.75 -10.44 0.68
C LYS A 195 -6.33 -10.35 1.23
N GLN A 196 -5.49 -9.57 0.56
CA GLN A 196 -4.15 -9.21 1.04
C GLN A 196 -4.18 -8.10 2.06
N HIS A 197 -5.15 -7.20 1.93
CA HIS A 197 -5.35 -6.10 2.87
C HIS A 197 -6.83 -5.98 3.22
N SER A 198 -7.09 -5.37 4.37
CA SER A 198 -8.42 -4.98 4.83
C SER A 198 -8.75 -3.57 4.31
N VAL A 199 -10.05 -3.25 4.26
CA VAL A 199 -10.53 -1.87 4.07
C VAL A 199 -9.92 -0.88 5.05
N ASN A 200 -9.49 -1.32 6.25
CA ASN A 200 -8.77 -0.49 7.22
C ASN A 200 -7.34 -0.10 6.77
N CYS A 201 -6.71 -0.90 5.91
CA CYS A 201 -5.32 -0.69 5.50
C CYS A 201 -5.16 0.48 4.52
N VAL A 202 -6.19 0.76 3.71
CA VAL A 202 -6.22 1.86 2.75
C VAL A 202 -6.15 3.23 3.44
N PRO A 203 -7.05 3.60 4.38
CA PRO A 203 -6.99 4.89 5.05
C PRO A 203 -5.74 5.05 5.92
N ALA A 204 -5.19 3.97 6.48
CA ALA A 204 -3.90 4.02 7.19
C ALA A 204 -2.73 4.35 6.24
N ALA A 205 -2.74 3.79 5.02
CA ALA A 205 -1.78 4.13 3.98
C ALA A 205 -1.89 5.59 3.54
N LEU A 206 -3.11 6.07 3.24
CA LEU A 206 -3.36 7.46 2.88
C LEU A 206 -2.95 8.42 4.00
N PHE A 207 -3.26 8.08 5.25
CA PHE A 207 -2.81 8.85 6.42
C PHE A 207 -1.27 8.93 6.49
N ALA A 208 -0.57 7.81 6.32
CA ALA A 208 0.90 7.78 6.34
C ALA A 208 1.54 8.64 5.23
N LEU A 209 0.85 8.82 4.09
CA LEU A 209 1.33 9.66 3.00
C LEU A 209 1.35 11.16 3.34
N HIS A 210 0.56 11.64 4.31
CA HIS A 210 0.63 13.05 4.73
C HIS A 210 1.99 13.46 5.30
N ASP A 211 2.79 12.51 5.79
CA ASP A 211 4.15 12.78 6.27
C ASP A 211 5.21 12.71 5.17
N LEU A 212 4.87 12.12 4.03
CA LEU A 212 5.83 11.69 3.00
C LEU A 212 5.62 12.41 1.66
N LEU A 213 4.41 12.92 1.42
CA LEU A 213 4.02 13.68 0.25
C LEU A 213 3.68 15.11 0.67
N GLU A 214 4.58 16.02 0.33
CA GLU A 214 4.31 17.45 0.44
C GLU A 214 3.07 17.81 -0.37
N GLY A 215 2.16 18.57 0.24
CA GLY A 215 0.90 18.98 -0.39
C GLY A 215 -0.17 17.89 -0.49
N PHE A 216 0.02 16.70 0.08
CA PHE A 216 -1.04 15.69 0.12
C PHE A 216 -2.16 16.13 1.08
N THR A 217 -3.35 16.36 0.53
CA THR A 217 -4.50 16.88 1.27
C THR A 217 -5.53 15.81 1.60
N VAL A 218 -6.45 16.13 2.52
CA VAL A 218 -7.57 15.25 2.88
C VAL A 218 -8.45 14.99 1.66
N GLU A 219 -8.69 16.02 0.86
CA GLU A 219 -9.50 15.97 -0.35
C GLU A 219 -8.84 15.08 -1.42
N ALA A 220 -7.50 15.05 -1.50
CA ALA A 220 -6.79 14.13 -2.39
C ALA A 220 -7.02 12.67 -1.96
N GLY A 221 -6.95 12.38 -0.66
CA GLY A 221 -7.29 11.07 -0.11
C GLY A 221 -8.76 10.69 -0.35
N ASP A 222 -9.69 11.62 -0.12
CA ASP A 222 -11.11 11.41 -0.34
C ASP A 222 -11.44 11.12 -1.81
N ARG A 223 -10.85 11.90 -2.74
CA ARG A 223 -11.00 11.67 -4.19
C ARG A 223 -10.44 10.32 -4.62
N PHE A 224 -9.32 9.89 -4.04
CA PHE A 224 -8.79 8.57 -4.31
C PHE A 224 -9.75 7.47 -3.85
N VAL A 225 -10.31 7.59 -2.64
CA VAL A 225 -11.32 6.64 -2.13
C VAL A 225 -12.59 6.65 -2.98
N ASP A 226 -13.02 7.81 -3.49
CA ASP A 226 -14.17 7.92 -4.40
C ASP A 226 -13.95 7.21 -5.74
N GLY A 227 -12.71 7.04 -6.18
CA GLY A 227 -12.39 6.29 -7.39
C GLY A 227 -12.43 4.76 -7.22
N LEU A 228 -12.41 4.25 -5.98
CA LEU A 228 -12.33 2.79 -5.74
C LEU A 228 -13.68 2.12 -5.98
N PHE A 229 -13.73 1.04 -6.74
CA PHE A 229 -14.91 0.19 -6.99
C PHE A 229 -15.92 0.81 -7.97
N GLU A 230 -15.45 1.58 -8.96
CA GLU A 230 -16.34 2.21 -9.95
C GLU A 230 -16.93 1.21 -10.96
N SER A 231 -16.14 0.26 -11.47
CA SER A 231 -16.56 -0.59 -12.60
C SER A 231 -17.01 -1.99 -12.20
N ASP A 232 -16.33 -2.65 -11.26
CA ASP A 232 -16.44 -4.11 -11.09
C ASP A 232 -17.08 -4.55 -9.76
N PHE A 233 -17.76 -3.66 -9.04
CA PHE A 233 -18.28 -3.98 -7.71
C PHE A 233 -19.74 -4.47 -7.75
N PRO A 234 -20.06 -5.66 -7.18
CA PRO A 234 -21.39 -6.26 -7.34
C PRO A 234 -22.54 -5.47 -6.72
N ASP A 235 -22.28 -4.75 -5.62
CA ASP A 235 -23.30 -4.07 -4.82
C ASP A 235 -22.96 -2.59 -4.57
N GLY A 236 -23.80 -1.70 -5.10
CA GLY A 236 -23.65 -0.25 -4.96
C GLY A 236 -23.77 0.26 -3.51
N GLU A 237 -24.58 -0.39 -2.67
CA GLU A 237 -24.76 0.01 -1.26
C GLU A 237 -23.50 -0.33 -0.44
N SER A 238 -23.02 -1.57 -0.56
CA SER A 238 -21.72 -2.01 0.00
C SER A 238 -20.61 -1.04 -0.36
N ARG A 239 -20.53 -0.63 -1.63
CA ARG A 239 -19.51 0.30 -2.11
C ARG A 239 -19.58 1.64 -1.37
N GLY A 240 -20.78 2.20 -1.23
CA GLY A 240 -20.99 3.47 -0.52
C GLY A 240 -20.55 3.39 0.95
N GLU A 241 -20.89 2.31 1.64
CA GLU A 241 -20.49 2.07 3.02
C GLU A 241 -18.98 1.89 3.18
N ILE A 242 -18.34 1.11 2.32
CA ILE A 242 -16.90 0.89 2.33
C ILE A 242 -16.15 2.21 2.14
N ARG A 243 -16.53 3.00 1.13
CA ARG A 243 -15.91 4.32 0.88
C ARG A 243 -16.13 5.26 2.06
N THR A 244 -17.35 5.31 2.61
CA THR A 244 -17.67 6.14 3.77
C THR A 244 -16.85 5.75 4.99
N HIS A 245 -16.70 4.45 5.24
CA HIS A 245 -15.86 3.93 6.30
C HIS A 245 -14.40 4.36 6.13
N MET A 246 -13.82 4.15 4.94
CA MET A 246 -12.43 4.51 4.65
C MET A 246 -12.18 6.01 4.89
N LYS A 247 -13.05 6.89 4.36
CA LYS A 247 -12.94 8.34 4.56
C LYS A 247 -13.04 8.72 6.04
N ARG A 248 -14.00 8.15 6.77
CA ARG A 248 -14.17 8.41 8.21
C ARG A 248 -12.92 8.00 8.99
N LEU A 249 -12.35 6.83 8.70
CA LEU A 249 -11.14 6.35 9.38
C LEU A 249 -9.91 7.21 9.04
N HIS A 250 -9.75 7.62 7.78
CA HIS A 250 -8.68 8.53 7.36
C HIS A 250 -8.77 9.88 8.10
N ARG A 251 -9.97 10.49 8.15
CA ARG A 251 -10.21 11.73 8.89
C ARG A 251 -10.02 11.57 10.39
N HIS A 252 -10.38 10.41 10.95
CA HIS A 252 -10.13 10.10 12.36
C HIS A 252 -8.63 10.11 12.68
N PHE A 253 -7.80 9.47 11.84
CA PHE A 253 -6.34 9.51 12.03
C PHE A 253 -5.77 10.93 11.96
N LEU A 254 -6.28 11.75 11.03
CA LEU A 254 -5.89 13.16 10.94
C LEU A 254 -6.30 13.97 12.17
N ALA A 255 -7.49 13.73 12.71
CA ALA A 255 -7.95 14.37 13.94
C ALA A 255 -7.10 13.97 15.15
N GLU A 256 -6.74 12.69 15.28
CA GLU A 256 -5.82 12.24 16.33
C GLU A 256 -4.43 12.87 16.20
N LYS A 257 -3.93 13.04 14.98
CA LYS A 257 -2.67 13.75 14.72
C LYS A 257 -2.76 15.23 15.09
N ALA A 258 -3.85 15.89 14.73
CA ALA A 258 -4.11 17.29 15.07
C ALA A 258 -4.22 17.51 16.59
N ALA A 259 -4.65 16.49 17.33
CA ALA A 259 -4.65 16.48 18.80
C ALA A 259 -3.24 16.28 19.43
N GLY A 260 -2.17 16.30 18.63
CA GLY A 260 -0.78 16.28 19.10
C GLY A 260 -0.10 14.91 19.06
N ARG A 261 -0.75 13.85 18.56
CA ARG A 261 -0.09 12.55 18.37
C ARG A 261 0.79 12.57 17.12
N VAL A 262 1.98 11.98 17.21
CA VAL A 262 2.79 11.70 16.02
C VAL A 262 2.15 10.59 15.20
N SER A 263 2.27 10.63 13.86
CA SER A 263 1.54 9.74 12.96
C SER A 263 1.73 8.25 13.23
N ARG A 264 2.95 7.84 13.60
CA ARG A 264 3.22 6.46 14.04
C ARG A 264 2.33 6.04 15.21
N GLU A 265 2.21 6.90 16.22
CA GLU A 265 1.42 6.58 17.42
C GLU A 265 -0.07 6.57 17.14
N VAL A 266 -0.55 7.34 16.17
CA VAL A 266 -1.95 7.27 15.70
C VAL A 266 -2.26 5.87 15.15
N ILE A 267 -1.41 5.36 14.24
CA ILE A 267 -1.60 4.02 13.68
C ILE A 267 -1.43 2.94 14.77
N LEU A 268 -0.45 3.08 15.67
CA LEU A 268 -0.26 2.12 16.77
C LEU A 268 -1.43 2.15 17.77
N HIS A 269 -2.01 3.31 18.04
CA HIS A 269 -3.21 3.43 18.86
C HIS A 269 -4.38 2.67 18.24
N PHE A 270 -4.60 2.85 16.93
CA PHE A 270 -5.57 2.08 16.17
C PHE A 270 -5.30 0.57 16.22
N LEU A 271 -4.05 0.13 16.08
CA LEU A 271 -3.73 -1.30 16.12
C LEU A 271 -3.94 -1.88 17.53
N ARG A 272 -3.61 -1.14 18.58
CA ARG A 272 -3.81 -1.59 19.98
C ARG A 272 -5.28 -1.67 20.38
N SER A 273 -6.16 -0.90 19.75
CA SER A 273 -7.61 -1.04 19.94
C SER A 273 -8.17 -2.30 19.27
N ARG A 274 -7.38 -2.97 18.43
CA ARG A 274 -7.66 -4.32 17.91
C ARG A 274 -7.00 -5.34 18.86
N GLY A 275 -7.76 -6.35 19.27
CA GLY A 275 -7.25 -7.40 20.17
C GLY A 275 -6.00 -8.10 19.62
N VAL A 276 -5.07 -8.47 20.51
CA VAL A 276 -3.81 -9.14 20.14
C VAL A 276 -4.05 -10.61 19.82
N LEU A 277 -3.53 -11.07 18.69
CA LEU A 277 -3.37 -12.48 18.37
C LEU A 277 -2.09 -13.00 19.04
N LEU A 278 -2.22 -14.02 19.88
CA LEU A 278 -1.08 -14.61 20.58
C LEU A 278 -0.18 -15.49 19.68
N SER A 279 -0.61 -15.78 18.44
CA SER A 279 0.18 -16.54 17.46
C SER A 279 -0.29 -16.20 16.02
N PRO A 280 0.63 -16.08 15.04
CA PRO A 280 0.28 -16.21 13.63
C PRO A 280 -0.17 -17.65 13.39
N ALA A 281 -1.45 -17.94 13.63
CA ALA A 281 -2.02 -19.23 13.31
C ALA A 281 -1.72 -19.53 11.83
N ARG A 282 -1.22 -20.76 11.55
CA ARG A 282 -1.09 -21.23 10.17
C ARG A 282 -2.44 -21.04 9.47
N PRO A 283 -2.49 -20.43 8.29
CA PRO A 283 -3.74 -20.13 7.59
C PRO A 283 -4.28 -21.38 6.86
N ASP A 284 -4.21 -22.54 7.50
CA ASP A 284 -4.87 -23.76 7.06
C ASP A 284 -5.90 -24.08 8.13
N GLY A 285 -7.16 -23.81 7.79
CA GLY A 285 -8.28 -23.87 8.71
C GLY A 285 -8.37 -25.20 9.43
N LEU A 286 -8.02 -25.20 10.72
CA LEU A 286 -8.52 -26.12 11.73
C LEU A 286 -8.77 -25.29 13.00
N ASP A 287 -10.02 -25.30 13.42
CA ASP A 287 -10.56 -24.95 14.72
C ASP A 287 -10.35 -23.51 15.24
N ARG A 288 -11.35 -22.65 14.99
CA ARG A 288 -11.72 -21.65 15.99
C ARG A 288 -12.53 -22.36 17.08
N PRO A 289 -12.18 -22.26 18.37
CA PRO A 289 -13.15 -22.58 19.41
C PRO A 289 -14.30 -21.57 19.33
N GLU A 290 -15.53 -22.06 19.40
CA GLU A 290 -16.72 -21.20 19.48
C GLU A 290 -16.57 -20.17 20.61
N PRO A 291 -17.01 -18.92 20.41
CA PRO A 291 -17.07 -17.96 21.50
C PRO A 291 -17.99 -18.53 22.60
N SER A 292 -17.44 -18.66 23.81
CA SER A 292 -18.21 -19.17 24.94
C SER A 292 -19.45 -18.30 25.12
N ARG A 293 -20.62 -18.95 25.07
CA ARG A 293 -21.87 -18.34 25.49
C ARG A 293 -21.73 -18.11 26.99
N LEU A 294 -21.65 -16.85 27.40
CA LEU A 294 -21.88 -16.48 28.79
C LEU A 294 -23.30 -16.93 29.16
N PRO A 295 -23.48 -17.61 30.31
CA PRO A 295 -24.81 -18.03 30.73
C PRO A 295 -25.64 -16.79 31.08
N VAL A 296 -26.86 -16.78 30.56
CA VAL A 296 -27.93 -15.91 31.03
C VAL A 296 -28.33 -16.39 32.42
N THR A 297 -28.13 -15.53 33.42
CA THR A 297 -28.88 -15.52 34.68
C THR A 297 -29.13 -14.08 35.06
#